data_AF-A0A820QEB1-F1
#
_entry.id   AF-A0A820QEB1-F1
#
_cell.length_a   1.000
_cell.length_b   1.000
_cell.length_c   1.000
_cell.angle_alpha   90.00
_cell.angle_beta   90.00
_cell.angle_gamma   90.00
#
_symmetry.space_group_name_H-M   'P 1'
#
loop_
_entity.id
_entity.type
_entity.pdbx_description
1 polymer ?
#
loop_
_entity_poly.entity_id
_entity_poly.type
_entity_poly.pdbx_seq_one_letter_code
_entity_poly.pdbx_strand_id
1 'polypeptide(L)'
;TWTIDDELINPSQSRHLYYYYIRNCVDNSIYTQLIIDKETENVLGILFGSNQNETTYKSSIKNFRNFLILFKHIIFGHLGKRFIALKYMKDTLDLDKCIEKYCENFDSELNLFVLSKELQGQGYGKQLMNNFIEFCK
;
A
#
# COMPACT_ATOMS: atom_id res chain seq x y z
N THR A 1 6.98 -10.15 -4.09
CA THR A 1 7.48 -9.52 -2.84
C THR A 1 7.86 -8.10 -3.18
N TRP A 2 7.53 -7.13 -2.34
CA TRP A 2 7.93 -5.73 -2.53
C TRP A 2 9.45 -5.59 -2.32
N THR A 3 10.16 -4.98 -3.27
CA THR A 3 11.64 -4.90 -3.33
C THR A 3 12.18 -3.51 -3.01
N ILE A 4 11.49 -2.75 -2.15
CA ILE A 4 11.90 -1.39 -1.77
C ILE A 4 13.33 -1.33 -1.25
N ASP A 5 13.69 -2.29 -0.40
CA ASP A 5 15.00 -2.33 0.22
C ASP A 5 16.10 -2.69 -0.80
N ASP A 6 15.75 -3.28 -1.94
CA ASP A 6 16.69 -3.61 -3.02
C ASP A 6 16.97 -2.40 -3.93
N GLU A 7 16.03 -1.46 -4.01
CA GLU A 7 16.13 -0.29 -4.90
C GLU A 7 16.76 0.94 -4.24
N LEU A 8 16.72 1.03 -2.90
CA LEU A 8 17.31 2.15 -2.14
C LEU A 8 18.75 1.83 -1.68
N ILE A 9 19.69 2.74 -1.94
CA ILE A 9 21.09 2.59 -1.50
C ILE A 9 21.30 3.26 -0.14
N ASN A 10 21.55 2.46 0.91
CA ASN A 10 21.82 2.88 2.29
C ASN A 10 20.77 3.81 2.91
N PRO A 11 19.47 3.45 2.93
CA PRO A 11 18.46 4.26 3.60
C PRO A 11 18.66 4.23 5.11
N SER A 12 18.73 5.40 5.76
CA SER A 12 18.80 5.50 7.22
C SER A 12 17.43 5.44 7.89
N GLN A 13 16.36 5.76 7.14
CA GLN A 13 14.98 5.77 7.63
C GLN A 13 13.98 5.22 6.60
N SER A 14 14.25 4.04 6.03
CA SER A 14 13.35 3.37 5.06
C SER A 14 11.93 3.18 5.59
N ARG A 15 11.74 3.10 6.91
CA ARG A 15 10.44 3.05 7.58
C ARG A 15 9.47 4.15 7.14
N HIS A 16 9.94 5.34 6.78
CA HIS A 16 9.06 6.42 6.31
C HIS A 16 8.42 6.10 4.96
N LEU A 17 9.12 5.37 4.09
CA LEU A 17 8.58 4.93 2.81
C LEU A 17 7.52 3.83 3.01
N TYR A 18 7.79 2.86 3.88
CA TYR A 18 6.80 1.85 4.27
C TYR A 18 5.56 2.47 4.92
N TYR A 19 5.76 3.45 5.81
CA TYR A 19 4.68 4.19 6.44
C TYR A 19 3.84 4.94 5.40
N TYR A 20 4.50 5.65 4.47
CA TYR A 20 3.83 6.35 3.38
C TYR A 20 2.96 5.41 2.55
N TYR A 21 3.52 4.27 2.14
CA TYR A 21 2.79 3.30 1.33
C TYR A 21 1.59 2.71 2.06
N ILE A 22 1.80 2.14 3.25
CA ILE A 22 0.71 1.56 4.04
C ILE A 22 -0.36 2.62 4.30
N ARG A 23 0.05 3.86 4.58
CA ARG A 23 -0.88 4.97 4.79
C ARG A 23 -1.72 5.28 3.55
N ASN A 24 -1.12 5.27 2.36
CA ASN A 24 -1.88 5.43 1.12
C ASN A 24 -2.86 4.27 0.91
N CYS A 25 -2.44 3.02 1.15
CA CYS A 25 -3.34 1.87 1.05
C CYS A 25 -4.55 2.03 1.99
N VAL A 26 -4.32 2.47 3.24
CA VAL A 26 -5.38 2.74 4.22
C VAL A 26 -6.28 3.89 3.78
N ASP A 27 -5.70 5.01 3.35
CA ASP A 27 -6.48 6.21 3.01
C ASP A 27 -7.29 6.03 1.70
N ASN A 28 -6.90 5.09 0.83
CA ASN A 28 -7.62 4.74 -0.41
C ASN A 28 -8.58 3.54 -0.27
N SER A 29 -8.56 2.85 0.86
CA SER A 29 -9.36 1.65 1.11
C SER A 29 -10.71 1.98 1.74
N ILE A 30 -11.77 1.31 1.26
CA ILE A 30 -13.10 1.32 1.92
C ILE A 30 -13.44 -0.02 2.59
N TYR A 31 -12.69 -1.07 2.25
CA TYR A 31 -12.81 -2.40 2.83
C TYR A 31 -11.55 -2.78 3.58
N THR A 32 -11.68 -3.15 4.85
CA THR A 32 -10.56 -3.64 5.66
C THR A 32 -10.94 -4.94 6.33
N GLN A 33 -10.09 -5.96 6.15
CA GLN A 33 -10.18 -7.18 6.91
C GLN A 33 -8.83 -7.52 7.54
N LEU A 34 -8.85 -7.87 8.83
CA LEU A 34 -7.68 -8.26 9.61
C LEU A 34 -7.83 -9.71 10.09
N ILE A 35 -6.71 -10.41 10.17
CA ILE A 35 -6.58 -11.65 10.93
C ILE A 35 -5.70 -11.32 12.13
N ILE A 36 -6.23 -11.57 13.33
CA ILE A 36 -5.56 -11.26 14.59
C ILE A 36 -5.39 -12.56 15.38
N ASP A 37 -4.19 -12.77 15.90
CA ASP A 37 -3.94 -13.76 16.93
C ASP A 37 -4.60 -13.30 18.23
N LYS A 38 -5.55 -14.08 18.74
CA LYS A 38 -6.31 -13.72 19.94
C LYS A 38 -5.48 -13.74 21.22
N GLU A 39 -4.38 -14.50 21.25
CA GLU A 39 -3.56 -14.63 22.46
C GLU A 39 -2.51 -13.52 22.51
N THR A 40 -1.88 -13.22 21.36
CA THR A 40 -0.79 -12.25 21.29
C THR A 40 -1.24 -10.85 20.82
N GLU A 41 -2.49 -10.71 20.39
CA GLU A 41 -3.06 -9.51 19.76
C GLU A 41 -2.31 -9.07 18.49
N ASN A 42 -1.46 -9.93 17.93
CA ASN A 42 -0.68 -9.63 16.74
C ASN A 42 -1.52 -9.75 15.47
N VAL A 43 -1.29 -8.85 14.52
CA VAL A 43 -1.90 -8.93 13.18
C VAL A 43 -1.15 -9.93 12.32
N LEU A 44 -1.82 -11.02 11.94
CA LEU A 44 -1.28 -12.09 11.11
C LEU A 44 -1.68 -11.95 9.62
N GLY A 45 -2.69 -11.13 9.32
CA GLY A 45 -3.13 -10.90 7.95
C GLY A 45 -3.87 -9.60 7.79
N ILE A 46 -3.69 -8.95 6.65
CA ILE A 46 -4.34 -7.69 6.29
C ILE A 46 -4.79 -7.77 4.83
N LEU A 47 -6.03 -7.36 4.58
CA LEU A 47 -6.53 -7.01 3.25
C LEU A 47 -7.15 -5.62 3.30
N PHE A 48 -6.66 -4.74 2.44
CA PHE A 48 -7.26 -3.44 2.11
C PHE A 48 -7.76 -3.48 0.67
N GLY A 49 -8.96 -2.97 0.46
CA GLY A 49 -9.57 -2.93 -0.86
C GLY A 49 -10.52 -1.75 -1.04
N SER A 50 -10.76 -1.41 -2.29
CA SER A 50 -11.66 -0.32 -2.68
C SER A 50 -12.60 -0.71 -3.81
N ASN A 51 -13.74 -0.04 -3.89
CA ASN A 51 -14.56 0.01 -5.10
C ASN A 51 -14.38 1.39 -5.76
N GLN A 52 -14.53 1.47 -7.09
CA GLN A 52 -14.28 2.73 -7.82
C GLN A 52 -15.23 3.87 -7.47
N ASN A 53 -16.40 3.56 -6.94
CA ASN A 53 -17.47 4.54 -6.77
C ASN A 53 -17.26 5.50 -5.60
N GLU A 54 -16.28 5.27 -4.71
CA GLU A 54 -16.13 6.04 -3.47
C GLU A 54 -14.79 6.74 -3.24
N THR A 55 -13.83 6.70 -4.19
CA THR A 55 -12.57 7.45 -4.05
C THR A 55 -12.84 8.96 -4.15
N THR A 56 -13.15 9.55 -3.01
CA THR A 56 -13.62 10.92 -2.84
C THR A 56 -12.44 11.89 -2.85
N TYR A 57 -12.69 13.14 -3.24
CA TYR A 57 -11.79 14.31 -3.14
C TYR A 57 -10.98 14.40 -1.82
N LYS A 58 -11.50 13.83 -0.72
CA LYS A 58 -10.80 13.73 0.58
C LYS A 58 -9.53 12.87 0.55
N SER A 59 -9.47 11.81 -0.27
CA SER A 59 -8.27 10.98 -0.39
C SER A 59 -7.14 11.75 -1.10
N SER A 60 -7.47 12.54 -2.12
CA SER A 60 -6.50 13.35 -2.88
C SER A 60 -5.72 14.36 -2.00
N ILE A 61 -6.40 15.07 -1.08
CA ILE A 61 -5.74 16.01 -0.15
C ILE A 61 -4.79 15.29 0.81
N LYS A 62 -5.21 14.13 1.35
CA LYS A 62 -4.37 13.34 2.25
C LYS A 62 -3.15 12.78 1.53
N ASN A 63 -3.34 12.28 0.31
CA ASN A 63 -2.27 11.75 -0.53
C ASN A 63 -1.24 12.83 -0.86
N PHE A 64 -1.68 14.06 -1.16
CA PHE A 64 -0.78 15.20 -1.36
C PHE A 64 0.01 15.56 -0.10
N ARG A 65 -0.63 15.57 1.07
CA ARG A 65 0.06 15.82 2.35
C ARG A 65 1.11 14.74 2.63
N ASN A 66 0.75 13.48 2.44
CA ASN A 66 1.66 12.35 2.63
C ASN A 66 2.83 12.42 1.65
N PHE A 67 2.57 12.84 0.40
CA PHE A 67 3.58 13.06 -0.63
C PHE A 67 4.59 14.13 -0.20
N LEU A 68 4.12 15.27 0.33
CA LEU A 68 5.01 16.33 0.84
C LEU A 68 5.90 15.84 1.99
N ILE A 69 5.37 14.99 2.88
CA ILE A 69 6.14 14.39 3.97
C ILE A 69 7.23 13.48 3.41
N LEU A 70 6.89 12.58 2.48
CA LEU A 70 7.86 11.70 1.84
C LEU A 70 8.93 12.50 1.08
N PHE A 71 8.52 13.52 0.35
CA PHE A 71 9.40 14.39 -0.42
C PHE A 71 10.43 15.12 0.47
N LYS A 72 10.02 15.57 1.67
CA LYS A 72 10.94 16.11 2.67
C LYS A 72 12.02 15.08 3.05
N HIS A 73 11.64 13.83 3.31
CA HIS A 73 12.60 12.77 3.64
C HIS A 73 13.60 12.49 2.50
N ILE A 74 13.17 12.61 1.25
CA ILE A 74 14.05 12.51 0.08
C ILE A 74 15.04 13.69 0.05
N ILE A 75 14.57 14.93 0.24
CA ILE A 75 15.43 16.13 0.26
C ILE A 75 16.48 16.04 1.37
N PHE A 76 16.09 15.59 2.57
CA PHE A 76 17.03 15.43 3.68
C PHE A 76 17.97 14.23 3.51
N GLY A 77 17.76 13.37 2.51
CA GLY A 77 18.61 12.21 2.24
C GLY A 77 18.38 11.02 3.17
N HIS A 78 17.23 10.98 3.86
CA HIS A 78 16.90 9.90 4.80
C HIS A 78 16.65 8.55 4.10
N LEU A 79 16.33 8.61 2.81
CA LEU A 79 16.13 7.44 1.94
C LEU A 79 17.40 7.09 1.13
N GLY A 80 18.56 7.55 1.57
CA GLY A 80 19.84 7.27 0.93
C GLY A 80 20.18 8.29 -0.17
N LYS A 81 20.70 7.81 -1.30
CA LYS A 81 21.10 8.70 -2.42
C LYS A 81 19.88 9.39 -3.02
N ARG A 82 19.80 10.71 -2.84
CA ARG A 82 18.66 11.56 -3.28
C ARG A 82 18.21 11.31 -4.72
N PHE A 83 19.15 11.24 -5.66
CA PHE A 83 18.83 11.01 -7.08
C PHE A 83 18.13 9.66 -7.31
N ILE A 84 18.56 8.62 -6.61
CA ILE A 84 17.96 7.28 -6.70
C ILE A 84 16.56 7.29 -6.07
N ALA A 85 16.42 7.89 -4.89
CA ALA A 85 15.13 8.00 -4.22
C ALA A 85 14.11 8.85 -5.02
N LEU A 86 14.57 9.92 -5.68
CA LEU A 86 13.74 10.72 -6.60
C LEU A 86 13.33 9.91 -7.83
N LYS A 87 14.26 9.14 -8.40
CA LYS A 87 13.95 8.25 -9.54
C LYS A 87 12.90 7.22 -9.15
N TYR A 88 13.09 6.53 -8.02
CA TYR A 88 12.13 5.58 -7.47
C TYR A 88 10.72 6.20 -7.32
N MET A 89 10.66 7.41 -6.75
CA MET A 89 9.40 8.13 -6.57
C MET A 89 8.73 8.45 -7.91
N LYS A 90 9.50 8.89 -8.90
CA LYS A 90 8.99 9.16 -10.24
C LYS A 90 8.46 7.87 -10.90
N ASP A 91 9.24 6.79 -10.85
CA ASP A 91 8.87 5.51 -11.45
C ASP A 91 7.58 4.97 -10.82
N THR A 92 7.40 5.13 -9.50
CA THR A 92 6.16 4.80 -8.78
C THR A 92 4.97 5.64 -9.28
N LEU A 93 5.12 6.96 -9.40
CA LEU A 93 4.04 7.83 -9.89
C LEU A 93 3.67 7.53 -11.35
N ASP A 94 4.65 7.18 -12.18
CA ASP A 94 4.40 6.82 -13.57
C ASP A 94 3.69 5.45 -13.67
N LEU A 95 3.99 4.51 -12.76
CA LEU A 95 3.25 3.26 -12.63
C LEU A 95 1.80 3.50 -12.21
N ASP A 96 1.55 4.34 -11.20
CA ASP A 96 0.20 4.67 -10.74
C ASP A 96 -0.66 5.23 -11.89
N LYS A 97 -0.13 6.15 -12.69
CA LYS A 97 -0.81 6.67 -13.89
C LYS A 97 -1.09 5.60 -14.94
N CYS A 98 -0.23 4.60 -15.05
CA CYS A 98 -0.48 3.47 -15.95
C CYS A 98 -1.63 2.63 -15.43
N ILE A 99 -1.66 2.34 -14.13
CA ILE A 99 -2.74 1.58 -13.48
C ILE A 99 -4.08 2.32 -13.66
N GLU A 100 -4.13 3.63 -13.41
CA GLU A 100 -5.33 4.46 -13.59
C GLU A 100 -5.94 4.33 -14.99
N LYS A 101 -5.12 4.19 -16.05
CA LYS A 101 -5.63 4.00 -17.41
C LYS A 101 -6.32 2.65 -17.64
N TYR A 102 -5.94 1.63 -16.88
CA TYR A 102 -6.56 0.31 -16.95
C TYR A 102 -7.72 0.16 -15.95
N CYS A 103 -7.79 1.04 -14.95
CA CYS A 103 -8.81 1.00 -13.91
C CYS A 103 -10.22 1.00 -14.47
N GLU A 104 -10.54 1.72 -15.55
CA GLU A 104 -11.89 1.73 -16.14
C GLU A 104 -12.45 0.33 -16.49
N ASN A 105 -11.61 -0.71 -16.55
CA ASN A 105 -12.01 -2.09 -16.81
C ASN A 105 -12.27 -2.93 -15.55
N PHE A 106 -12.12 -2.37 -14.35
CA PHE A 106 -12.23 -3.09 -13.08
C PHE A 106 -13.08 -2.32 -12.06
N ASP A 107 -14.10 -2.96 -11.50
CA ASP A 107 -15.02 -2.32 -10.53
C ASP A 107 -14.40 -2.13 -9.14
N SER A 108 -13.29 -2.82 -8.85
CA SER A 108 -12.67 -2.87 -7.53
C SER A 108 -11.16 -3.09 -7.60
N GLU A 109 -10.45 -2.65 -6.55
CA GLU A 109 -9.00 -2.71 -6.44
C GLU A 109 -8.59 -3.32 -5.08
N LEU A 110 -7.55 -4.15 -5.10
CA LEU A 110 -6.84 -4.58 -3.89
C LEU A 110 -5.69 -3.61 -3.61
N ASN A 111 -5.81 -2.80 -2.57
CA ASN A 111 -4.78 -1.81 -2.23
C ASN A 111 -3.62 -2.43 -1.45
N LEU A 112 -3.89 -3.43 -0.60
CA LEU A 112 -2.86 -4.16 0.15
C LEU A 112 -3.34 -5.56 0.48
N PHE A 113 -2.46 -6.55 0.30
CA PHE A 113 -2.72 -7.91 0.75
C PHE A 113 -1.45 -8.53 1.33
N VAL A 114 -1.46 -8.78 2.64
CA VAL A 114 -0.31 -9.32 3.38
C VAL A 114 -0.80 -10.45 4.28
N LEU A 115 -0.05 -11.55 4.29
CA LEU A 115 -0.24 -12.67 5.20
C LEU A 115 1.09 -13.07 5.81
N SER A 116 1.06 -13.31 7.12
CA SER A 116 2.19 -13.83 7.86
C SER A 116 2.54 -15.24 7.36
N LYS A 117 3.80 -15.65 7.53
CA LYS A 117 4.29 -16.94 7.01
C LYS A 117 3.57 -18.11 7.67
N GLU A 118 3.19 -17.94 8.92
CA GLU A 118 2.51 -18.95 9.73
C GLU A 118 1.17 -19.35 9.09
N LEU A 119 0.44 -18.41 8.49
CA LEU A 119 -0.87 -18.65 7.88
C LEU A 119 -0.80 -19.18 6.43
N GLN A 120 0.39 -19.22 5.82
CA GLN A 120 0.53 -19.63 4.42
C GLN A 120 0.22 -21.13 4.25
N GLY A 121 -0.45 -21.47 3.16
CA GLY A 121 -0.88 -22.84 2.88
C GLY A 121 -2.12 -23.31 3.65
N GLN A 122 -2.63 -22.52 4.59
CA GLN A 122 -3.80 -22.88 5.42
C GLN A 122 -5.14 -22.38 4.88
N GLY A 123 -5.15 -21.70 3.72
CA GLY A 123 -6.39 -21.22 3.07
C GLY A 123 -6.89 -19.84 3.52
N TYR A 124 -6.28 -19.22 4.52
CA TYR A 124 -6.66 -17.87 5.00
C TYR A 124 -6.62 -16.81 3.90
N GLY A 125 -5.67 -16.88 2.97
CA GLY A 125 -5.62 -15.93 1.85
C GLY A 125 -6.79 -16.06 0.88
N LYS A 126 -7.23 -17.29 0.61
CA LYS A 126 -8.43 -17.54 -0.18
C LYS A 126 -9.67 -17.03 0.54
N GLN A 127 -9.74 -17.22 1.86
CA GLN A 127 -10.85 -16.72 2.67
C GLN A 127 -10.93 -15.19 2.63
N LEU A 128 -9.82 -14.47 2.86
CA LEU A 128 -9.76 -13.01 2.76
C LEU A 128 -10.21 -12.52 1.38
N MET A 129 -9.71 -13.16 0.32
CA MET A 129 -10.07 -12.78 -1.05
C MET A 129 -11.55 -13.02 -1.34
N ASN A 130 -12.09 -14.17 -0.96
CA ASN A 130 -13.50 -14.49 -1.18
C ASN A 130 -14.41 -13.50 -0.45
N ASN A 131 -14.08 -13.14 0.78
CA ASN A 131 -14.85 -12.15 1.53
C ASN A 131 -14.83 -10.78 0.86
N PHE A 132 -13.68 -10.37 0.32
CA PHE A 132 -13.58 -9.13 -0.44
C PHE A 132 -14.40 -9.19 -1.74
N ILE A 133 -14.33 -10.30 -2.49
CA ILE A 133 -15.14 -10.50 -3.69
C ILE A 133 -16.64 -10.43 -3.37
N GLU A 134 -17.09 -11.03 -2.26
CA GLU A 134 -18.49 -10.92 -1.83
C GLU A 134 -18.87 -9.48 -1.44
N PHE A 135 -17.96 -8.71 -0.86
CA PHE A 135 -18.18 -7.29 -0.58
C PHE A 135 -18.30 -6.44 -1.86
N CYS A 136 -17.60 -6.83 -2.93
CA CYS A 136 -17.61 -6.12 -4.20
C CYS A 136 -18.86 -6.38 -5.08
N LYS A 137 -19.63 -7.43 -4.78
CA LYS A 137 -20.88 -7.76 -5.49
C LYS A 137 -22.04 -6.89 -5.04
#